data_AF-A0A2M8JNK7-F1
#
_entry.id   AF-A0A2M8JNK7-F1
#
_cell.length_a   1.000
_cell.length_b   1.000
_cell.length_c   1.000
_cell.angle_alpha   90.00
_cell.angle_beta   90.00
_cell.angle_gamma   90.00
#
_symmetry.space_group_name_H-M   'P 1'
#
loop_
_entity.id
_entity.type
_entity.pdbx_description
1 polymer ?
#
loop_
_entity_poly.entity_id
_entity_poly.type
_entity_poly.pdbx_seq_one_letter_code
_entity_poly.pdbx_strand_id
1 'polypeptide(L)'
;MEKDQWIQTVLNSTNGITTVMPSDDLLAKIQLKIKQQEKVAPTTVWWIAASIAVLVTLNVALLQKAKTKDNSTSSYLEHTLNQSNQLY
;
A
#
# COMPACT_ATOMS: atom_id res chain seq x y z
N MET A 1 -43.70 24.71 15.13
CA MET A 1 -43.42 26.03 14.54
C MET A 1 -42.21 25.98 13.61
N GLU A 2 -40.97 25.84 14.09
CA GLU A 2 -39.80 25.78 13.19
C GLU A 2 -39.79 24.55 12.27
N LYS A 3 -40.18 23.38 12.79
CA LYS A 3 -40.25 22.14 11.99
C LYS A 3 -41.24 22.22 10.84
N ASP A 4 -42.41 22.80 11.08
CA ASP A 4 -43.47 22.91 10.08
C ASP A 4 -43.10 23.93 8.99
N GLN A 5 -42.41 25.01 9.38
CA GLN A 5 -41.81 25.96 8.43
C GLN A 5 -40.69 25.33 7.60
N TRP A 6 -39.84 24.51 8.20
CA TRP A 6 -38.80 23.78 7.47
C TRP A 6 -39.40 22.79 6.47
N ILE A 7 -40.43 22.02 6.87
CA ILE A 7 -41.13 21.09 5.97
C ILE A 7 -41.73 21.83 4.77
N GLN A 8 -42.40 22.97 5.02
CA GLN A 8 -42.96 23.78 3.94
C GLN A 8 -41.88 24.39 3.04
N THR A 9 -40.73 24.77 3.61
CA THR A 9 -39.60 25.30 2.83
C THR A 9 -39.01 24.23 1.92
N VAL A 10 -38.85 23.00 2.41
CA VAL A 10 -38.33 21.88 1.62
C VAL A 10 -39.34 21.45 0.55
N LEU A 11 -40.62 21.29 0.90
CA LEU A 11 -41.67 20.91 -0.05
C LEU A 11 -41.85 21.93 -1.17
N ASN A 12 -41.67 23.22 -0.88
CA ASN A 12 -41.79 24.29 -1.87
C ASN A 12 -40.46 24.68 -2.53
N SER A 13 -39.34 24.03 -2.18
CA SER A 13 -38.00 24.36 -2.73
C SER A 13 -37.88 24.15 -4.24
N THR A 14 -38.77 23.36 -4.81
CA THR A 14 -38.86 23.03 -6.24
C THR A 14 -39.93 23.82 -6.99
N ASN A 15 -40.78 24.58 -6.28
CA ASN A 15 -41.82 25.43 -6.87
C ASN A 15 -41.16 26.70 -7.44
N GLY A 16 -40.61 26.57 -8.65
CA GLY A 16 -39.84 27.63 -9.31
C GLY A 16 -38.59 27.13 -10.05
N ILE A 17 -38.42 25.81 -10.21
CA ILE A 17 -37.33 25.26 -11.02
C ILE A 17 -37.48 25.74 -12.46
N THR A 18 -36.61 26.67 -12.83
CA THR A 18 -36.30 26.97 -14.21
C THR A 18 -35.18 26.02 -14.65
N THR A 19 -35.18 25.62 -15.92
CA THR A 19 -34.08 24.85 -16.49
C THR A 19 -32.84 25.72 -16.48
N VAL A 20 -31.97 25.52 -15.48
CA VAL A 20 -30.67 26.17 -15.41
C VAL A 20 -29.69 25.38 -16.26
N MET A 21 -29.12 26.01 -17.28
CA MET A 21 -27.97 25.45 -17.98
C MET A 21 -26.77 25.57 -17.03
N PRO A 22 -26.08 24.47 -16.67
CA PRO A 22 -24.87 24.58 -15.89
C PRO A 22 -23.87 25.47 -16.65
N SER A 23 -23.19 26.36 -15.93
CA SER A 23 -22.13 27.17 -16.54
C SER A 23 -21.04 26.26 -17.11
N ASP A 24 -20.45 26.62 -18.24
CA ASP A 24 -19.35 25.86 -18.84
C ASP A 24 -18.16 25.67 -17.85
N ASP A 25 -18.03 26.60 -16.90
CA ASP A 25 -17.05 26.58 -15.81
C ASP A 25 -17.32 25.51 -14.72
N LEU A 26 -18.57 25.04 -14.56
CA LEU A 26 -18.90 23.98 -13.58
C LEU A 26 -18.19 22.67 -13.93
N LEU A 27 -18.19 22.30 -15.21
CA LEU A 27 -17.50 21.09 -15.67
C LEU A 27 -15.99 21.23 -15.44
N ALA A 28 -15.42 22.41 -15.73
CA ALA A 28 -14.01 22.69 -15.51
C ALA A 28 -13.63 22.59 -14.02
N LYS A 29 -14.44 23.17 -13.12
CA LYS A 29 -14.24 23.06 -11.66
C LYS A 29 -14.30 21.63 -11.15
N ILE A 30 -15.27 20.84 -11.63
CA ILE A 30 -15.42 19.43 -11.26
C ILE A 30 -14.19 18.64 -11.74
N GLN A 31 -13.77 18.82 -12.99
CA GLN A 31 -12.60 18.14 -13.54
C GLN A 31 -11.30 18.54 -12.81
N LEU A 32 -11.14 19.82 -12.46
CA LEU A 32 -10.00 20.31 -11.69
C LEU A 32 -9.94 19.61 -10.33
N LYS A 33 -11.07 19.54 -9.62
CA LYS A 33 -11.18 18.94 -8.29
C LYS A 33 -10.98 17.42 -8.30
N ILE A 34 -11.40 16.74 -9.37
CA ILE A 34 -11.13 15.30 -9.58
C ILE A 34 -9.64 15.06 -9.87
N LYS A 35 -9.02 15.89 -10.73
CA LYS A 35 -7.59 15.77 -11.08
C LYS A 35 -6.64 16.19 -9.97
N GLN A 36 -7.11 17.04 -9.03
CA GLN A 36 -6.38 17.45 -7.82
C GLN A 36 -6.30 16.37 -6.75
N GLN A 37 -6.91 15.19 -6.93
CA GLN A 37 -6.64 14.07 -6.04
C GLN A 37 -5.13 13.84 -5.96
N GLU A 38 -4.61 13.87 -4.73
CA GLU A 38 -3.18 13.83 -4.43
C GLU A 38 -2.59 12.52 -4.94
N LYS A 39 -2.09 12.55 -6.18
CA LYS A 39 -1.20 11.51 -6.68
C LYS A 39 0.10 11.65 -5.90
N VAL A 40 0.40 10.63 -5.10
CA VAL A 40 1.71 10.51 -4.45
C VAL A 40 2.80 10.66 -5.50
N ALA A 41 3.83 11.45 -5.18
CA ALA A 41 4.95 11.66 -6.10
C ALA A 41 5.59 10.30 -6.45
N PRO A 42 5.95 10.05 -7.72
CA PRO A 42 6.57 8.79 -8.13
C PRO A 42 7.84 8.45 -7.32
N THR A 43 8.55 9.47 -6.84
CA THR A 43 9.72 9.34 -5.96
C THR A 43 9.37 8.72 -4.60
N THR A 44 8.23 9.08 -4.01
CA THR A 44 7.76 8.52 -2.74
C THR A 44 7.44 7.04 -2.88
N VAL A 45 6.84 6.65 -4.01
CA VAL A 45 6.58 5.23 -4.32
C VAL A 45 7.89 4.44 -4.38
N TRP A 46 8.94 5.03 -4.97
CA TRP A 46 10.25 4.39 -5.08
C TRP A 46 10.96 4.24 -3.72
N TRP A 47 10.87 5.24 -2.85
CA TRP A 47 11.40 5.15 -1.48
C TRP A 47 10.71 4.06 -0.65
N ILE A 48 9.38 3.95 -0.75
CA ILE A 48 8.62 2.90 -0.06
C ILE A 48 9.02 1.52 -0.60
N ALA A 49 9.09 1.37 -1.93
CA ALA A 49 9.51 0.12 -2.56
C ALA A 49 10.93 -0.29 -2.14
N ALA A 50 11.88 0.66 -2.09
CA ALA A 50 13.24 0.41 -1.63
C ALA A 50 13.28 -0.05 -0.16
N SER A 51 12.49 0.58 0.72
CA SER A 51 12.39 0.18 2.13
C SER A 51 11.88 -1.26 2.28
N ILE A 52 10.83 -1.63 1.55
CA ILE A 52 10.29 -2.99 1.55
C ILE A 52 11.33 -3.98 1.01
N ALA A 53 12.03 -3.65 -0.08
CA ALA A 53 13.06 -4.51 -0.65
C ALA A 53 14.22 -4.77 0.31
N VAL A 54 14.67 -3.75 1.06
CA VAL A 54 15.70 -3.90 2.10
C VAL A 54 15.22 -4.86 3.19
N LEU A 55 13.98 -4.68 3.66
CA LEU A 55 13.41 -5.54 4.71
C LEU A 55 13.35 -7.00 4.26
N VAL A 56 12.86 -7.27 3.04
CA VAL A 56 12.78 -8.62 2.47
C VAL A 56 14.17 -9.22 2.33
N THR A 57 15.12 -8.47 1.77
CA THR A 57 16.50 -8.94 1.56
C THR A 57 17.16 -9.31 2.89
N LEU A 58 16.97 -8.49 3.93
CA LEU A 58 17.53 -8.76 5.25
C LEU A 58 16.94 -10.04 5.86
N ASN A 59 15.62 -10.23 5.75
CA ASN A 59 14.95 -11.43 6.25
C ASN A 59 15.44 -12.70 5.51
N VAL A 60 15.56 -12.63 4.18
CA VAL A 60 16.10 -13.73 3.38
C VAL A 60 17.56 -14.02 3.76
N ALA A 61 18.39 -13.00 3.95
CA ALA A 61 19.79 -13.17 4.34
C ALA A 61 19.93 -13.82 5.72
N LEU A 62 19.08 -13.46 6.68
CA LEU A 62 19.03 -14.09 8.01
C LEU A 62 18.65 -15.57 7.91
N LEU A 63 17.63 -15.90 7.11
CA LEU A 63 17.22 -17.29 6.88
C LEU A 63 18.31 -18.12 6.21
N GLN A 64 19.03 -17.55 5.24
CA GLN A 64 20.16 -18.23 4.60
C GLN A 64 21.32 -18.48 5.58
N LYS A 65 21.70 -17.48 6.39
CA LYS A 65 22.73 -17.64 7.42
C LYS A 65 22.38 -18.74 8.43
N ALA A 66 21.10 -18.82 8.83
CA ALA A 66 20.63 -19.89 9.71
C ALA A 66 20.79 -21.28 9.07
N LYS A 67 20.43 -21.43 7.79
CA LYS A 67 20.60 -22.70 7.05
C LYS A 67 22.07 -23.11 6.88
N THR A 68 22.98 -22.17 6.65
CA THR A 68 24.40 -22.49 6.44
C THR A 68 25.08 -22.99 7.72
N LYS A 69 24.68 -22.49 8.90
CA LYS A 69 25.27 -22.87 10.19
C LYS A 69 25.07 -24.36 10.54
N ASP A 70 23.92 -24.93 10.16
CA ASP A 70 23.62 -26.33 10.44
C ASP A 70 24.42 -27.29 9.53
N ASN A 71 24.58 -26.94 8.24
CA ASN A 71 25.30 -27.76 7.26
C ASN A 71 26.83 -27.82 7.50
N SER A 72 27.43 -26.74 7.99
CA SER A 72 28.88 -26.75 8.31
C SER A 72 29.22 -27.67 9.48
N THR A 73 28.29 -27.81 10.43
CA THR A 73 28.49 -28.67 11.61
C THR A 73 28.29 -30.14 11.26
N SER A 74 27.29 -30.47 10.43
CA SER A 74 27.09 -31.85 9.95
C SER A 74 28.24 -32.32 9.07
N SER A 75 28.71 -31.49 8.13
CA SER A 75 29.83 -31.83 7.24
C SER A 75 31.14 -32.07 8.00
N TYR A 76 31.42 -31.29 9.06
CA TYR A 76 32.58 -31.51 9.93
C TYR A 76 32.46 -32.82 10.74
N LEU A 77 31.26 -33.13 11.26
CA LEU A 77 31.02 -34.38 11.98
C LEU A 77 31.10 -35.59 11.04
N GLU A 78 30.56 -35.51 9.83
CA GLU A 78 30.69 -36.55 8.81
C GLU A 78 32.16 -36.79 8.41
N HIS A 79 32.96 -35.73 8.25
CA HIS A 79 34.38 -35.84 7.95
C HIS A 79 35.16 -36.50 9.09
N THR A 80 34.90 -36.11 10.35
CA THR A 80 35.60 -36.67 11.51
C THR A 80 35.19 -38.12 11.80
N LEU A 81 33.91 -38.47 11.62
CA LEU A 81 33.43 -39.85 11.75
C LEU A 81 33.98 -40.75 10.63
N ASN A 82 34.02 -40.26 9.39
CA ASN A 82 34.58 -41.01 8.27
C ASN A 82 36.09 -41.26 8.42
N GLN A 83 36.86 -40.26 8.90
CA GLN A 83 38.29 -40.43 9.16
C GLN A 83 38.57 -41.39 10.33
N SER A 84 37.70 -41.39 11.35
CA SER A 84 37.82 -42.31 12.51
C SER A 84 37.43 -43.75 12.17
N ASN A 85 36.69 -43.96 11.07
CA ASN A 85 36.24 -45.27 10.61
C ASN A 85 37.16 -45.91 9.55
N GLN A 86 38.36 -45.36 9.31
CA GLN A 86 39.35 -45.88 8.35
C GLN A 86 40.36 -46.86 8.96
N LEU A 87 40.04 -47.48 10.11
CA LEU A 87 40.85 -48.52 10.73
C LEU A 87 40.26 -49.91 10.48
N TYR A 88 40.31 -50.35 9.21
CA TYR A 88 40.40 -51.75 8.80
C TYR A 88 41.18 -51.86 7.50
#